data_AF-A0A7J9WUB9-F1
#
_entry.id   AF-A0A7J9WUB9-F1
#
_cell.length_a   1.000
_cell.length_b   1.000
_cell.length_c   1.000
_cell.angle_alpha   90.00
_cell.angle_beta   90.00
_cell.angle_gamma   90.00
#
_symmetry.space_group_name_H-M   'P 1'
#
loop_
_entity.id
_entity.type
_entity.pdbx_description
1 polymer ?
#
loop_
_entity_poly.entity_id
_entity_poly.type
_entity_poly.pdbx_seq_one_letter_code
_entity_poly.pdbx_strand_id
1 'polypeptide(L)'
;MAKPREGRPVDERKRLTLRLAVVAFGYIVYRLVEPANLAGGLLVGLGVWLVGVSRVERNLNPAPTERQRTLQTVGTGVGIAMIAVGAGLAVI
;
A
#
# COMPACT_ATOMS: atom_id res chain seq x y z
N MET A 1 -22.75 26.45 -8.04
CA MET A 1 -21.49 25.80 -8.51
C MET A 1 -20.50 25.77 -7.36
N ALA A 2 -20.27 24.62 -6.73
CA ALA A 2 -19.31 24.49 -5.64
C ALA A 2 -17.88 24.49 -6.22
N LYS A 3 -17.06 25.48 -5.82
CA LYS A 3 -15.62 25.51 -6.12
C LYS A 3 -14.99 24.15 -5.77
N PRO A 4 -14.15 23.56 -6.63
CA PRO A 4 -13.39 22.39 -6.24
C PRO A 4 -12.49 22.83 -5.08
N ARG A 5 -12.70 22.24 -3.91
CA ARG A 5 -11.81 22.42 -2.77
C ARG A 5 -10.46 21.86 -3.20
N GLU A 6 -9.55 22.75 -3.58
CA GLU A 6 -8.12 22.47 -3.65
C GLU A 6 -7.76 21.75 -2.35
N GLY A 7 -7.51 20.45 -2.45
CA GLY A 7 -6.91 19.72 -1.36
C GLY A 7 -5.64 20.47 -1.03
N ARG A 8 -5.53 20.98 0.21
CA ARG A 8 -4.30 21.61 0.68
C ARG A 8 -3.14 20.71 0.25
N PRO A 9 -2.08 21.23 -0.40
CA PRO A 9 -0.95 20.40 -0.74
C PRO A 9 -0.50 19.74 0.56
N VAL A 10 -0.71 18.44 0.69
CA VAL A 10 -0.20 17.73 1.85
C VAL A 10 1.29 17.93 1.78
N ASP A 11 1.87 18.55 2.82
CA ASP A 11 3.30 18.86 2.92
C ASP A 11 4.08 17.71 2.29
N GLU A 12 4.87 18.02 1.27
CA GLU A 12 5.57 17.02 0.48
C GLU A 12 6.47 16.14 1.38
N ARG A 13 6.92 16.71 2.50
CA ARG A 13 7.56 16.01 3.62
C ARG A 13 6.67 14.92 4.23
N LYS A 14 5.41 15.20 4.56
CA LYS A 14 4.46 14.20 5.09
C LYS A 14 4.19 13.08 4.07
N ARG A 15 4.10 13.41 2.78
CA ARG A 15 3.96 12.41 1.70
C ARG A 15 5.18 11.48 1.64
N LEU A 16 6.38 12.05 1.75
CA LEU A 16 7.64 11.29 1.74
C LEU A 16 7.76 10.40 2.99
N THR A 17 7.44 10.94 4.17
CA THR A 17 7.45 10.19 5.44
C THR A 17 6.47 9.04 5.43
N LEU A 18 5.25 9.22 4.91
CA LEU A 18 4.27 8.13 4.82
C LEU A 18 4.73 7.03 3.86
N ARG A 19 5.33 7.39 2.72
CA ARG A 19 5.90 6.41 1.78
C ARG A 19 7.06 5.64 2.40
N LEU A 20 7.97 6.33 3.08
CA LEU A 20 9.08 5.70 3.81
C LEU A 20 8.56 4.78 4.92
N ALA A 21 7.53 5.19 5.66
CA ALA A 21 6.91 4.36 6.69
C ALA A 21 6.29 3.10 6.11
N VAL A 22 5.61 3.19 4.96
CA VAL A 22 5.05 2.02 4.26
C VAL A 22 6.14 1.08 3.75
N VAL A 23 7.23 1.62 3.18
CA VAL A 23 8.37 0.81 2.73
C VAL A 23 9.04 0.12 3.92
N ALA A 24 9.29 0.85 5.01
CA ALA A 24 9.87 0.30 6.23
C ALA A 24 8.97 -0.79 6.83
N PHE A 25 7.65 -0.56 6.88
CA PHE A 25 6.70 -1.54 7.38
C PHE A 25 6.65 -2.79 6.49
N GLY A 26 6.62 -2.62 5.16
CA GLY A 26 6.70 -3.74 4.21
C GLY A 26 7.99 -4.56 4.36
N TYR A 27 9.12 -3.89 4.61
CA TYR A 27 10.40 -4.56 4.86
C TYR A 27 10.44 -5.33 6.19
N ILE A 28 9.84 -4.77 7.26
CA ILE A 28 9.70 -5.49 8.54
C ILE A 28 8.86 -6.75 8.34
N VAL A 29 7.74 -6.65 7.63
CA VAL A 29 6.88 -7.82 7.36
C VAL A 29 7.61 -8.84 6.48
N TYR A 30 8.34 -8.40 5.45
CA TYR A 30 9.21 -9.28 4.67
C TYR A 30 10.20 -10.03 5.57
N ARG A 31 10.95 -9.33 6.44
CA ARG A 31 11.94 -9.92 7.35
C ARG A 31 11.34 -10.91 8.35
N LEU A 32 10.07 -10.75 8.71
CA LEU A 32 9.37 -11.68 9.61
C LEU A 32 8.96 -12.98 8.91
N VAL A 33 8.75 -12.95 7.58
CA VAL A 33 8.23 -14.08 6.79
C VAL A 33 9.33 -14.76 5.96
N GLU A 34 10.36 -14.03 5.52
CA GLU A 34 11.56 -14.52 4.83
C GLU A 34 12.19 -15.76 5.45
N PRO A 35 12.31 -15.91 6.79
CA PRO A 35 12.97 -17.06 7.40
C PRO A 35 12.23 -18.39 7.12
N ALA A 36 10.93 -18.34 6.87
CA ALA A 36 10.12 -19.51 6.57
C ALA A 36 10.13 -19.84 5.08
N ASN A 37 9.89 -18.84 4.23
CA ASN A 37 9.85 -19.03 2.79
C ASN A 37 10.12 -17.70 2.07
N LEU A 38 11.19 -17.62 1.29
CA LEU A 38 11.62 -16.38 0.62
C LEU A 38 10.57 -15.88 -0.39
N ALA A 39 9.91 -16.81 -1.10
CA ALA A 39 8.81 -16.48 -2.01
C ALA A 39 7.56 -15.96 -1.26
N GLY A 40 7.23 -16.59 -0.13
CA GLY A 40 6.13 -16.16 0.73
C GLY A 40 6.38 -14.76 1.31
N GLY A 41 7.60 -14.53 1.83
CA GLY A 41 7.99 -13.24 2.40
C GLY A 41 7.97 -12.10 1.38
N LEU A 42 8.44 -12.35 0.15
CA LEU A 42 8.37 -11.36 -0.93
C LEU A 42 6.92 -11.01 -1.29
N LEU A 43 6.04 -11.99 -1.42
CA LEU A 43 4.63 -11.76 -1.76
C LEU A 43 3.89 -10.98 -0.68
N VAL A 44 4.12 -11.30 0.60
CA VAL A 44 3.54 -10.56 1.72
C VAL A 44 4.12 -9.13 1.77
N GLY A 45 5.43 -8.96 1.66
CA GLY A 45 6.07 -7.64 1.68
C GLY A 45 5.60 -6.72 0.55
N LEU A 46 5.53 -7.24 -0.68
CA LEU A 46 5.00 -6.53 -1.85
C LEU A 46 3.51 -6.20 -1.71
N GLY A 47 2.72 -7.14 -1.21
CA GLY A 47 1.28 -6.92 -1.01
C GLY A 47 1.00 -5.85 0.04
N VAL A 48 1.73 -5.86 1.17
CA VAL A 48 1.67 -4.82 2.20
C VAL A 48 2.08 -3.46 1.64
N TRP A 49 3.14 -3.42 0.82
CA TRP A 49 3.59 -2.19 0.17
C TRP A 49 2.52 -1.62 -0.77
N LEU A 50 1.91 -2.44 -1.62
CA LEU A 50 0.81 -2.05 -2.52
C LEU A 50 -0.41 -1.49 -1.77
N VAL A 51 -0.83 -2.16 -0.69
CA VAL A 51 -1.93 -1.69 0.16
C VAL A 51 -1.56 -0.38 0.85
N GLY A 52 -0.32 -0.27 1.36
CA GLY A 52 0.18 0.93 2.00
C GLY A 52 0.24 2.11 1.04
N VAL A 53 0.78 1.94 -0.16
CA VAL A 53 0.81 2.99 -1.19
C VAL A 53 -0.60 3.42 -1.58
N SER A 54 -1.53 2.49 -1.77
CA SER A 54 -2.92 2.79 -2.09
C SER A 54 -3.62 3.59 -0.98
N ARG A 55 -3.35 3.27 0.29
CA ARG A 55 -3.82 4.00 1.47
C ARG A 55 -3.20 5.40 1.58
N VAL A 56 -1.89 5.51 1.33
CA VAL A 56 -1.15 6.78 1.30
C VAL A 56 -1.75 7.70 0.24
N GLU A 57 -1.96 7.19 -0.98
CA GLU A 57 -2.59 7.94 -2.07
C GLU A 57 -4.02 8.37 -1.75
N ARG A 58 -4.82 7.52 -1.11
CA ARG A 58 -6.18 7.86 -0.67
C ARG A 58 -6.19 8.98 0.39
N ASN A 59 -5.25 8.96 1.33
CA ASN A 59 -5.11 10.02 2.34
C ASN A 59 -4.57 11.33 1.76
N LEU A 60 -3.74 11.26 0.71
CA LEU A 60 -3.15 12.43 0.07
C LEU A 60 -4.06 13.09 -0.96
N ASN A 61 -4.97 12.33 -1.57
CA ASN A 61 -5.95 12.82 -2.54
C ASN A 61 -7.38 12.48 -2.07
N PRO A 62 -7.99 13.31 -1.20
CA PRO A 62 -9.34 13.07 -0.68
C PRO A 62 -10.45 13.29 -1.71
N ALA A 63 -10.15 13.92 -2.86
CA ALA A 63 -11.06 14.07 -4.01
C ALA A 63 -10.53 13.38 -5.28
N PRO A 64 -10.33 12.04 -5.27
CA PRO A 64 -9.83 11.33 -6.44
C PRO A 64 -10.92 11.22 -7.52
N THR A 65 -10.50 11.30 -8.78
CA THR A 65 -11.37 10.98 -9.93
C THR A 65 -11.86 9.55 -9.84
N GLU A 66 -13.01 9.21 -10.44
CA GLU A 66 -13.55 7.84 -10.43
C GLU A 66 -12.53 6.80 -10.89
N ARG A 67 -11.74 7.12 -11.93
CA ARG A 67 -10.65 6.27 -12.42
C ARG A 67 -9.58 6.00 -11.37
N GLN A 68 -9.22 7.00 -10.55
CA GLN A 68 -8.27 6.86 -9.44
C GLN A 68 -8.85 6.03 -8.29
N ARG A 69 -10.15 6.16 -7.99
CA ARG A 69 -10.82 5.31 -7.00
C ARG A 69 -10.82 3.84 -7.42
N THR A 70 -11.08 3.58 -8.71
CA THR A 70 -11.03 2.21 -9.26
C THR A 70 -9.62 1.65 -9.19
N LEU A 71 -8.60 2.40 -9.61
CA LEU A 71 -7.20 1.97 -9.53
C LEU A 71 -6.75 1.72 -8.08
N GLN A 72 -7.15 2.55 -7.12
CA GLN A 72 -6.85 2.34 -5.70
C GLN A 72 -7.54 1.09 -5.16
N THR A 73 -8.81 0.86 -5.51
CA THR A 73 -9.56 -0.32 -5.06
C THR A 73 -8.95 -1.60 -5.63
N VAL A 74 -8.64 -1.60 -6.93
CA VAL A 74 -7.98 -2.73 -7.61
C VAL A 74 -6.60 -2.97 -7.03
N GLY A 75 -5.76 -1.93 -6.86
CA GLY A 75 -4.42 -2.04 -6.28
C GLY A 75 -4.43 -2.55 -4.84
N THR A 76 -5.41 -2.12 -4.03
CA THR A 76 -5.61 -2.63 -2.68
C THR A 76 -6.04 -4.10 -2.70
N GLY A 77 -6.97 -4.47 -3.59
CA GLY A 77 -7.44 -5.85 -3.74
C GLY A 77 -6.33 -6.80 -4.17
N VAL A 78 -5.50 -6.38 -5.15
CA VAL A 78 -4.32 -7.13 -5.59
C VAL A 78 -3.32 -7.27 -4.43
N GLY A 79 -3.04 -6.20 -3.70
CA GLY A 79 -2.13 -6.25 -2.54
C GLY A 79 -2.61 -7.21 -1.44
N ILE A 80 -3.92 -7.22 -1.14
CA ILE A 80 -4.51 -8.16 -0.18
C ILE A 80 -4.39 -9.61 -0.69
N ALA A 81 -4.66 -9.86 -1.98
CA ALA A 81 -4.52 -11.19 -2.56
C ALA A 81 -3.06 -11.70 -2.48
N MET A 82 -2.08 -10.82 -2.76
CA MET A 82 -0.66 -11.15 -2.63
C MET A 82 -0.27 -11.49 -1.17
N ILE A 83 -0.81 -10.76 -0.19
CA ILE A 83 -0.61 -11.08 1.24
C ILE A 83 -1.19 -12.46 1.55
N ALA A 84 -2.41 -12.75 1.11
CA ALA A 84 -3.06 -14.03 1.40
C ALA A 84 -2.29 -15.21 0.78
N VAL A 85 -1.86 -15.09 -0.47
CA VAL A 85 -1.07 -16.12 -1.16
C VAL A 85 0.32 -16.26 -0.51
N GLY A 86 0.99 -15.16 -0.21
CA GLY A 86 2.30 -15.18 0.42
C GLY A 86 2.27 -15.76 1.84
N ALA A 87 1.24 -15.43 2.62
CA ALA A 87 1.03 -16.01 3.95
C ALA A 87 0.70 -17.51 3.86
N GLY A 88 -0.12 -17.92 2.90
CA GLY A 88 -0.39 -19.34 2.64
C GLY A 88 0.87 -20.13 2.28
N LEU A 89 1.75 -19.55 1.44
CA LEU A 89 3.04 -20.15 1.08
C LEU A 89 4.07 -20.18 2.22
N ALA A 90 3.96 -19.29 3.20
CA ALA A 90 4.86 -19.25 4.35
C ALA A 90 4.47 -20.24 5.47
N VAL A 91 3.25 -20.78 5.42
CA VAL A 91 2.73 -21.77 6.38
C VAL A 91 2.99 -23.21 5.92
N ILE A 92 3.25 -23.42 4.63
CA ILE A 92 3.62 -24.70 4.01
C ILE A 92 5.14 -24.85 4.03
#